data_AF-A0AAN6RX76-F1
#
_entry.id   AF-A0AAN6RX76-F1
#
_cell.length_a   1.000
_cell.length_b   1.000
_cell.length_c   1.000
_cell.angle_alpha   90.00
_cell.angle_beta   90.00
_cell.angle_gamma   90.00
#
_symmetry.space_group_name_H-M   'P 1'
#
loop_
_entity.id
_entity.type
_entity.pdbx_description
1 polymer ?
#
loop_
_entity_poly.entity_id
_entity_poly.type
_entity_poly.pdbx_seq_one_letter_code
_entity_poly.pdbx_strand_id
1 'polypeptide(L)'
;MPCHYYPPADLDDLEEEAESATPQQQRAALQIIGDIFNGTGLAYALMGGMNFFLRGSGRATQDVDLAVSGTVQLAAILDMLNNDERITRPANRMSWLSGVARIFVRIGTQQVQIDLKWQRAEGHGMPANLATASEGIQIIANQTAVRFLSIGPLVKAKFQSYGRGFEGDFTDLFFVCTHATYGGRVRQIADDIPIGKREALLEETIDNHPNDEDAVRYALKLEETSGSESSGSGKGTKRSPGGGAGGGGGGGGGNGTKTTKTATATSRTTQQSSSTGSRTSTTTGSSTMSTASRTTAGSGVSTRPSATSSSSASLTSGMKRLAVADTKTASPSSRTTQPTSRSSASTATAQSSATKTSRTVVSGKTQR
;
A
#
# COMPACT_ATOMS: atom_id res chain seq x y z
N MET A 1 21.23 -15.83 14.28
CA MET A 1 20.96 -17.05 13.49
C MET A 1 20.57 -16.61 12.08
N PRO A 2 20.88 -17.39 11.04
CA PRO A 2 20.51 -17.03 9.66
C PRO A 2 18.98 -17.08 9.46
N CYS A 3 18.47 -16.31 8.49
CA CYS A 3 17.07 -16.38 8.06
C CYS A 3 16.73 -17.76 7.45
N HIS A 4 15.45 -18.08 7.42
CA HIS A 4 14.94 -19.26 6.72
C HIS A 4 14.72 -19.00 5.22
N TYR A 5 14.76 -20.06 4.44
CA TYR A 5 14.49 -20.02 3.01
C TYR A 5 13.34 -20.97 2.69
N TYR A 6 12.43 -20.55 1.81
CA TYR A 6 11.37 -21.42 1.32
C TYR A 6 11.54 -21.72 -0.18
N PRO A 7 11.39 -22.98 -0.61
CA PRO A 7 11.26 -23.35 -2.01
C PRO A 7 9.87 -22.93 -2.54
N PRO A 8 9.67 -22.82 -3.87
CA PRO A 8 8.36 -22.48 -4.44
C PRO A 8 7.21 -23.41 -4.01
N ALA A 9 7.50 -24.67 -3.66
CA ALA A 9 6.49 -25.63 -3.22
C ALA A 9 5.88 -25.31 -1.85
N ASP A 10 6.57 -24.53 -1.02
CA ASP A 10 6.12 -24.18 0.33
C ASP A 10 5.41 -22.82 0.35
N LEU A 11 5.29 -22.14 -0.80
CA LEU A 11 4.72 -20.79 -0.88
C LEU A 11 3.25 -20.80 -0.49
N ASP A 12 2.46 -21.72 -1.04
CA ASP A 12 1.00 -21.78 -0.80
C ASP A 12 0.70 -22.02 0.69
N ASP A 13 1.44 -22.92 1.35
CA ASP A 13 1.29 -23.21 2.78
C ASP A 13 1.61 -21.98 3.65
N LEU A 14 2.65 -21.22 3.29
CA LEU A 14 3.04 -19.99 3.99
C LEU A 14 2.02 -18.87 3.79
N GLU A 15 1.45 -18.76 2.60
CA GLU A 15 0.37 -17.80 2.29
C GLU A 15 -0.90 -18.14 3.09
N GLU A 16 -1.33 -19.41 3.07
CA GLU A 16 -2.48 -19.87 3.86
C GLU A 16 -2.29 -19.60 5.35
N GLU A 17 -1.12 -19.90 5.91
CA GLU A 17 -0.83 -19.58 7.31
C GLU A 17 -0.94 -18.07 7.56
N ALA A 18 -0.35 -17.26 6.68
CA ALA A 18 -0.28 -15.80 6.82
C ALA A 18 -1.63 -15.07 6.68
N GLU A 19 -2.61 -15.63 5.97
CA GLU A 19 -3.94 -15.05 5.81
C GLU A 19 -4.68 -14.82 7.13
N SER A 20 -4.34 -15.60 8.17
CA SER A 20 -4.92 -15.49 9.51
C SER A 20 -4.26 -14.44 10.41
N ALA A 21 -3.22 -13.76 9.92
CA ALA A 21 -2.49 -12.76 10.68
C ALA A 21 -3.37 -11.56 11.09
N THR A 22 -3.36 -11.24 12.37
CA THR A 22 -4.05 -10.07 12.92
C THR A 22 -3.31 -8.77 12.58
N PRO A 23 -4.01 -7.61 12.57
CA PRO A 23 -3.34 -6.32 12.38
C PRO A 23 -2.27 -6.00 13.42
N GLN A 24 -2.38 -6.54 14.65
CA GLN A 24 -1.37 -6.40 15.69
C GLN A 24 -0.10 -7.19 15.33
N GLN A 25 -0.24 -8.41 14.81
CA GLN A 25 0.89 -9.20 14.31
C GLN A 25 1.53 -8.54 13.09
N GLN A 26 0.72 -8.02 12.15
CA GLN A 26 1.22 -7.24 11.01
C GLN A 26 2.01 -6.01 11.44
N ARG A 27 1.54 -5.29 12.46
CA ARG A 27 2.27 -4.14 13.04
C ARG A 27 3.61 -4.56 13.64
N ALA A 28 3.66 -5.67 14.37
CA ALA A 28 4.90 -6.19 14.96
C ALA A 28 5.91 -6.65 13.88
N ALA A 29 5.43 -7.33 12.84
CA ALA A 29 6.25 -7.72 11.69
C ALA A 29 6.81 -6.50 10.94
N LEU A 30 5.97 -5.49 10.71
CA LEU A 30 6.37 -4.23 10.11
C LEU A 30 7.43 -3.49 10.93
N GLN A 31 7.36 -3.56 12.27
CA GLN A 31 8.39 -3.00 13.14
C GLN A 31 9.74 -3.69 12.93
N ILE A 32 9.77 -5.04 12.88
CA ILE A 32 11.01 -5.80 12.65
C ILE A 32 11.66 -5.39 11.33
N ILE A 33 10.88 -5.33 10.25
CA ILE A 33 11.42 -4.91 8.94
C ILE A 33 11.84 -3.44 8.96
N GLY A 34 11.06 -2.58 9.63
CA GLY A 34 11.39 -1.17 9.80
C GLY A 34 12.70 -0.95 10.54
N ASP A 35 12.97 -1.70 11.60
CA ASP A 35 14.24 -1.67 12.34
C ASP A 35 15.43 -2.02 11.43
N ILE A 36 15.30 -3.10 10.65
CA ILE A 36 16.34 -3.55 9.73
C ILE A 36 16.59 -2.47 8.65
N PHE A 37 15.54 -1.96 8.01
CA PHE A 37 15.68 -0.99 6.93
C PHE A 37 16.18 0.38 7.42
N ASN A 38 15.74 0.83 8.59
CA ASN A 38 16.26 2.06 9.19
C ASN A 38 17.72 1.90 9.59
N GLY A 39 18.11 0.75 10.13
CA GLY A 39 19.51 0.46 10.49
C GLY A 39 20.46 0.42 9.30
N THR A 40 19.98 0.04 8.11
CA THR A 40 20.77 0.02 6.87
C THR A 40 20.68 1.32 6.06
N GLY A 41 19.81 2.26 6.44
CA GLY A 41 19.54 3.47 5.68
C GLY A 41 18.80 3.22 4.35
N LEU A 42 18.16 2.06 4.19
CA LEU A 42 17.36 1.74 3.01
C LEU A 42 16.11 2.63 2.99
N ALA A 43 15.90 3.37 1.90
CA ALA A 43 14.64 4.09 1.71
C ALA A 43 13.51 3.11 1.36
N TYR A 44 12.45 3.15 2.16
CA TYR A 44 11.25 2.34 1.99
C TYR A 44 10.00 3.13 2.43
N ALA A 45 8.82 2.65 2.07
CA ALA A 45 7.56 3.21 2.52
C ALA A 45 6.46 2.13 2.58
N LEU A 46 5.75 2.06 3.71
CA LEU A 46 4.52 1.29 3.84
C LEU A 46 3.48 1.80 2.83
N MET A 47 2.84 0.89 2.10
CA MET A 47 1.76 1.21 1.16
C MET A 47 0.59 0.23 1.33
N GLY A 48 -0.32 0.19 0.35
CA GLY A 48 -1.43 -0.77 0.34
C GLY A 48 -2.42 -0.60 1.50
N GLY A 49 -3.16 -1.67 1.80
CA GLY A 49 -4.24 -1.66 2.80
C GLY A 49 -3.75 -1.35 4.22
N MET A 50 -2.58 -1.87 4.61
CA MET A 50 -2.07 -1.66 5.97
C MET A 50 -1.73 -0.18 6.26
N ASN A 51 -1.34 0.58 5.23
CA ASN A 51 -1.15 2.04 5.37
C ASN A 51 -2.48 2.73 5.73
N PHE A 52 -3.57 2.42 5.02
CA PHE A 52 -4.90 2.95 5.33
C PHE A 52 -5.41 2.50 6.70
N PHE A 53 -5.23 1.22 7.04
CA PHE A 53 -5.64 0.66 8.34
C PHE A 53 -4.98 1.42 9.50
N LEU A 54 -3.66 1.59 9.45
CA LEU A 54 -2.91 2.29 10.50
C LEU A 54 -3.22 3.80 10.55
N ARG A 55 -3.82 4.36 9.49
CA ARG A 55 -4.35 5.73 9.46
C ARG A 55 -5.78 5.84 9.97
N GLY A 56 -6.45 4.73 10.28
CA GLY A 56 -7.78 4.70 10.87
C GLY A 56 -8.91 4.28 9.94
N SER A 57 -8.63 3.67 8.78
CA SER A 57 -9.70 3.18 7.89
C SER A 57 -10.51 2.04 8.51
N GLY A 58 -9.95 1.32 9.50
CA GLY A 58 -10.59 0.16 10.14
C GLY A 58 -10.60 -1.11 9.29
N ARG A 59 -10.31 -1.03 7.99
CA ARG A 59 -10.28 -2.17 7.06
C ARG A 59 -9.01 -3.01 7.28
N ALA A 60 -9.17 -4.22 7.80
CA ALA A 60 -8.07 -5.18 7.88
C ALA A 60 -7.58 -5.58 6.47
N THR A 61 -6.32 -5.97 6.38
CA THR A 61 -5.68 -6.49 5.17
C THR A 61 -5.05 -7.84 5.49
N GLN A 62 -4.78 -8.66 4.48
CA GLN A 62 -4.17 -9.97 4.67
C GLN A 62 -2.64 -9.88 4.75
N ASP A 63 -2.06 -8.88 4.09
CA ASP A 63 -0.63 -8.71 3.92
C ASP A 63 -0.15 -7.26 4.19
N VAL A 64 1.17 -7.09 4.22
CA VAL A 64 1.83 -5.79 4.39
C VAL A 64 2.61 -5.46 3.13
N ASP A 65 2.24 -4.40 2.43
CA ASP A 65 2.97 -3.92 1.26
C ASP A 65 4.04 -2.88 1.62
N LEU A 66 5.28 -3.10 1.19
CA LEU A 66 6.37 -2.14 1.31
C LEU A 66 6.92 -1.76 -0.06
N ALA A 67 6.85 -0.47 -0.40
CA ALA A 67 7.65 0.09 -1.47
C ALA A 67 9.12 0.16 -1.02
N VAL A 68 10.04 -0.37 -1.83
CA VAL A 68 11.49 -0.31 -1.54
C VAL A 68 12.25 0.37 -2.68
N SER A 69 13.27 1.17 -2.31
CA SER A 69 14.01 2.01 -3.26
C SER A 69 14.63 1.23 -4.42
N GLY A 70 14.51 1.79 -5.62
CA GLY A 70 15.13 1.30 -6.84
C GLY A 70 16.64 1.50 -6.92
N THR A 71 17.24 2.23 -5.97
CA THR A 71 18.69 2.46 -5.90
C THR A 71 19.45 1.21 -5.46
N VAL A 72 18.80 0.31 -4.73
CA VAL A 72 19.35 -0.97 -4.28
C VAL A 72 18.66 -2.09 -5.04
N GLN A 73 19.42 -3.08 -5.52
CA GLN A 73 18.84 -4.25 -6.16
C GLN A 73 18.06 -5.08 -5.13
N LEU A 74 16.93 -5.66 -5.54
CA LEU A 74 16.09 -6.45 -4.65
C LEU A 74 16.84 -7.61 -3.96
N ALA A 75 17.78 -8.26 -4.65
CA ALA A 75 18.67 -9.26 -4.03
C ALA A 75 19.45 -8.70 -2.84
N ALA A 76 20.04 -7.51 -2.98
CA ALA A 76 20.81 -6.89 -1.91
C ALA A 76 19.91 -6.49 -0.73
N ILE A 77 18.66 -6.10 -1.00
CA ILE A 77 17.66 -5.85 0.04
C ILE A 77 17.35 -7.14 0.80
N LEU A 78 17.10 -8.24 0.09
CA LEU A 78 16.86 -9.52 0.73
C LEU A 78 18.08 -9.96 1.55
N ASP A 79 19.31 -9.67 1.11
CA ASP A 79 20.52 -10.05 1.85
C ASP A 79 20.67 -9.29 3.18
N MET A 80 20.07 -8.10 3.31
CA MET A 80 19.97 -7.39 4.59
C MET A 80 19.13 -8.16 5.61
N LEU A 81 18.21 -9.02 5.15
CA LEU A 81 17.32 -9.81 6.00
C LEU A 81 17.97 -11.10 6.51
N ASN A 82 19.16 -11.48 6.00
CA ASN A 82 19.79 -12.77 6.28
C ASN A 82 20.12 -13.03 7.74
N ASN A 83 20.22 -11.99 8.55
CA ASN A 83 20.65 -12.09 9.94
C ASN A 83 19.50 -12.18 10.94
N ASP A 84 18.25 -12.28 10.47
CA ASP A 84 17.07 -12.41 11.32
C ASP A 84 16.39 -13.77 11.11
N GLU A 85 16.43 -14.62 12.14
CA GLU A 85 15.84 -15.97 12.12
C GLU A 85 14.31 -15.96 12.04
N ARG A 86 13.66 -14.83 12.32
CA ARG A 86 12.20 -14.72 12.24
C ARG A 86 11.74 -14.55 10.80
N ILE A 87 12.65 -14.29 9.87
CA ILE A 87 12.32 -14.02 8.47
C ILE A 87 12.51 -15.30 7.65
N THR A 88 11.49 -15.63 6.86
CA THR A 88 11.54 -16.65 5.81
C THR A 88 11.44 -15.95 4.46
N ARG A 89 12.44 -16.13 3.58
CA ARG A 89 12.50 -15.48 2.26
C ARG A 89 12.59 -16.51 1.13
N PRO A 90 12.33 -16.15 -0.14
CA PRO A 90 12.43 -17.09 -1.24
C PRO A 90 13.86 -17.61 -1.40
N ALA A 91 14.02 -18.91 -1.66
CA ALA A 91 15.33 -19.53 -1.85
C ALA A 91 16.07 -19.04 -3.10
N ASN A 92 15.34 -18.57 -4.11
CA ASN A 92 15.92 -18.16 -5.40
C ASN A 92 15.34 -16.83 -5.90
N ARG A 93 16.06 -16.19 -6.82
CA ARG A 93 15.64 -14.93 -7.46
C ARG A 93 14.48 -15.11 -8.45
N MET A 94 14.26 -16.34 -8.94
CA MET A 94 13.23 -16.64 -9.94
C MET A 94 11.81 -16.59 -9.34
N SER A 95 11.69 -16.68 -8.02
CA SER A 95 10.41 -16.56 -7.30
C SER A 95 9.85 -15.12 -7.26
N TRP A 96 10.52 -14.13 -7.84
CA TRP A 96 10.03 -12.75 -7.86
C TRP A 96 9.11 -12.54 -9.07
N LEU A 97 7.81 -12.69 -8.87
CA LEU A 97 6.84 -12.35 -9.90
C LEU A 97 6.64 -10.84 -9.95
N SER A 98 6.77 -10.25 -11.14
CA SER A 98 6.44 -8.83 -11.39
C SER A 98 7.17 -7.83 -10.49
N GLY A 99 8.40 -8.16 -10.08
CA GLY A 99 9.24 -7.30 -9.24
C GLY A 99 8.77 -7.15 -7.80
N VAL A 100 7.99 -8.12 -7.31
CA VAL A 100 7.61 -8.25 -5.90
C VAL A 100 8.37 -9.42 -5.30
N ALA A 101 9.02 -9.20 -4.15
CA ALA A 101 9.54 -10.28 -3.32
C ALA A 101 8.65 -10.44 -2.10
N ARG A 102 7.98 -11.58 -2.01
CA ARG A 102 7.21 -11.99 -0.85
C ARG A 102 8.14 -12.56 0.21
N ILE A 103 8.02 -12.08 1.44
CA ILE A 103 8.72 -12.64 2.61
C ILE A 103 7.70 -12.90 3.70
N PHE A 104 8.05 -13.79 4.62
CA PHE A 104 7.23 -14.09 5.79
C PHE A 104 8.00 -13.74 7.06
N VAL A 105 7.33 -13.08 8.00
CA VAL A 105 7.91 -12.72 9.29
C VAL A 105 7.13 -13.44 10.39
N ARG A 106 7.83 -14.24 11.18
CA ARG A 106 7.26 -14.99 12.29
C ARG A 106 7.05 -14.11 13.52
N ILE A 107 5.80 -13.99 13.95
CA ILE A 107 5.38 -13.30 15.17
C ILE A 107 4.74 -14.31 16.11
N GLY A 108 5.53 -14.82 17.06
CA GLY A 108 5.11 -15.95 17.90
C GLY A 108 4.98 -17.22 17.06
N THR A 109 3.78 -17.78 16.98
CA THR A 109 3.46 -18.96 16.15
C THR A 109 2.81 -18.59 14.81
N GLN A 110 2.73 -17.31 14.47
CA GLN A 110 2.02 -16.82 13.29
C GLN A 110 2.98 -16.31 12.23
N GLN A 111 2.78 -16.67 10.96
CA GLN A 111 3.43 -16.02 9.82
C GLN A 111 2.70 -14.74 9.43
N VAL A 112 3.46 -13.72 9.04
CA VAL A 112 2.93 -12.50 8.44
C VAL A 112 3.56 -12.31 7.08
N GLN A 113 2.73 -12.20 6.04
CA GLN A 113 3.17 -11.90 4.69
C GLN A 113 3.57 -10.42 4.57
N ILE A 114 4.76 -10.18 4.00
CA ILE A 114 5.21 -8.85 3.61
C ILE A 114 5.65 -8.88 2.15
N ASP A 115 5.00 -8.05 1.33
CA ASP A 115 5.29 -7.91 -0.09
C ASP A 115 6.23 -6.72 -0.31
N LEU A 116 7.47 -7.02 -0.67
CA LEU A 116 8.47 -6.01 -1.03
C LEU A 116 8.32 -5.64 -2.51
N LYS A 117 7.67 -4.51 -2.77
CA LYS A 117 7.44 -3.97 -4.11
C LYS A 117 8.62 -3.10 -4.52
N TRP A 118 9.39 -3.54 -5.51
CA TRP A 118 10.55 -2.80 -5.97
C TRP A 118 10.14 -1.62 -6.84
N GLN A 119 10.63 -0.41 -6.54
CA GLN A 119 10.23 0.82 -7.21
C GLN A 119 10.40 0.82 -8.75
N ARG A 120 11.35 0.02 -9.27
CA ARG A 120 11.58 -0.11 -10.72
C ARG A 120 10.67 -1.13 -11.40
N ALA A 121 9.88 -1.87 -10.63
CA ALA A 121 8.90 -2.79 -11.19
C ALA A 121 7.73 -1.98 -11.78
N GLU A 122 7.36 -2.30 -13.01
CA GLU A 122 6.27 -1.63 -13.70
C GLU A 122 4.91 -1.89 -13.01
N GLY A 123 3.99 -0.94 -13.12
CA GLY A 123 2.59 -1.13 -12.73
C GLY A 123 2.21 -0.82 -11.27
N HIS A 124 3.17 -0.52 -10.38
CA HIS A 124 2.88 -0.24 -8.97
C HIS A 124 2.66 1.24 -8.62
N GLY A 125 2.85 2.16 -9.57
CA GLY A 125 2.61 3.60 -9.37
C GLY A 125 3.47 4.27 -8.30
N MET A 126 4.64 3.69 -7.97
CA MET A 126 5.49 4.22 -6.91
C MET A 126 6.14 5.55 -7.31
N PRO A 127 6.26 6.52 -6.38
CA PRO A 127 6.92 7.79 -6.66
C PRO A 127 8.42 7.58 -6.87
N ALA A 128 9.06 8.36 -7.75
CA ALA A 128 10.48 8.21 -8.11
C ALA A 128 11.47 8.46 -6.94
N ASN A 129 11.05 9.16 -5.89
CA ASN A 129 11.85 9.37 -4.68
C ASN A 129 11.03 9.02 -3.43
N LEU A 130 11.22 7.79 -2.92
CA LEU A 130 10.54 7.32 -1.71
C LEU A 130 10.94 8.12 -0.46
N ALA A 131 12.16 8.66 -0.40
CA ALA A 131 12.62 9.41 0.78
C ALA A 131 11.83 10.71 0.97
N THR A 132 11.46 11.40 -0.12
CA THR A 132 10.65 12.63 -0.06
C THR A 132 9.14 12.36 -0.13
N ALA A 133 8.75 11.19 -0.65
CA ALA A 133 7.35 10.80 -0.78
C ALA A 133 6.82 9.99 0.42
N SER A 134 7.62 9.84 1.47
CA SER A 134 7.23 9.17 2.71
C SER A 134 7.26 10.11 3.91
N GLU A 135 6.45 9.79 4.91
CA GLU A 135 6.41 10.46 6.21
C GLU A 135 6.68 9.43 7.32
N GLY A 136 7.48 9.80 8.32
CA GLY A 136 7.76 8.92 9.46
C GLY A 136 6.60 8.94 10.46
N ILE A 137 6.06 7.77 10.79
CA ILE A 137 4.97 7.61 11.77
C ILE A 137 5.41 6.59 12.81
N GLN A 138 5.27 6.95 14.09
CA GLN A 138 5.45 6.00 15.19
C GLN A 138 4.19 5.14 15.30
N ILE A 139 4.31 3.85 15.02
CA ILE A 139 3.18 2.89 15.05
C ILE A 139 3.00 2.24 16.42
N ILE A 140 4.03 2.27 17.27
CA ILE A 140 4.02 1.79 18.65
C ILE A 140 4.78 2.81 19.50
N ALA A 141 4.25 3.13 20.68
CA ALA A 141 4.84 4.12 21.57
C ALA A 141 6.29 3.74 21.94
N ASN A 142 7.21 4.72 21.83
CA ASN A 142 8.63 4.57 22.16
C ASN A 142 9.41 3.58 21.28
N GLN A 143 8.93 3.32 20.07
CA GLN A 143 9.57 2.39 19.14
C GLN A 143 9.91 3.08 17.81
N THR A 144 10.57 2.33 16.94
CA THR A 144 11.05 2.78 15.64
C THR A 144 9.95 3.39 14.79
N ALA A 145 10.26 4.57 14.25
CA ALA A 145 9.40 5.21 13.27
C ALA A 145 9.40 4.40 11.97
N VAL A 146 8.20 4.01 11.53
CA VAL A 146 8.03 3.38 10.23
C VAL A 146 7.71 4.45 9.21
N ARG A 147 8.28 4.35 8.01
CA ARG A 147 8.01 5.27 6.92
C ARG A 147 6.73 4.87 6.20
N PHE A 148 5.78 5.77 6.13
CA PHE A 148 4.52 5.60 5.43
C PHE A 148 4.60 6.33 4.11
N LEU A 149 4.07 5.74 3.05
CA LEU A 149 3.83 6.49 1.83
C LEU A 149 2.83 7.60 2.14
N SER A 150 3.14 8.83 1.71
CA SER A 150 2.28 9.99 1.88
C SER A 150 0.95 9.80 1.15
N ILE A 151 -0.11 10.44 1.64
CA ILE A 151 -1.48 10.30 1.11
C ILE A 151 -1.57 10.49 -0.40
N GLY A 152 -0.93 11.53 -0.97
CA GLY A 152 -0.98 11.80 -2.41
C GLY A 152 -0.52 10.60 -3.25
N PRO A 153 0.76 10.18 -3.16
CA PRO A 153 1.24 9.00 -3.89
C PRO A 153 0.45 7.72 -3.59
N LEU A 154 0.02 7.52 -2.33
CA LEU A 154 -0.78 6.35 -1.94
C LEU A 154 -2.13 6.32 -2.68
N VAL A 155 -2.85 7.43 -2.72
CA VAL A 155 -4.13 7.58 -3.42
C VAL A 155 -3.97 7.47 -4.92
N LYS A 156 -2.90 8.04 -5.48
CA LYS A 156 -2.59 7.91 -6.91
C LYS A 156 -2.38 6.44 -7.31
N ALA A 157 -1.61 5.69 -6.54
CA ALA A 157 -1.41 4.25 -6.78
C ALA A 157 -2.75 3.48 -6.67
N LYS A 158 -3.58 3.83 -5.68
CA LYS A 158 -4.90 3.20 -5.47
C LYS A 158 -5.87 3.47 -6.63
N PHE A 159 -5.90 4.69 -7.17
CA PHE A 159 -6.70 4.99 -8.35
C PHE A 159 -6.22 4.26 -9.60
N GLN A 160 -4.97 3.82 -9.70
CA GLN A 160 -4.52 3.02 -10.85
C GLN A 160 -5.20 1.66 -10.92
N SER A 161 -5.47 1.03 -9.76
CA SER A 161 -6.22 -0.24 -9.67
C SER A 161 -7.74 -0.06 -9.61
N TYR A 162 -8.22 1.12 -9.17
CA TYR A 162 -9.64 1.40 -9.07
C TYR A 162 -10.38 1.21 -10.41
N GLY A 163 -11.57 0.59 -10.33
CA GLY A 163 -12.38 0.14 -11.48
C GLY A 163 -12.18 -1.33 -11.86
N ARG A 164 -11.31 -2.07 -11.18
CA ARG A 164 -11.11 -3.52 -11.41
C ARG A 164 -12.09 -4.43 -10.63
N GLY A 165 -13.03 -3.85 -9.89
CA GLY A 165 -14.04 -4.59 -9.12
C GLY A 165 -13.59 -5.08 -7.74
N PHE A 166 -12.52 -4.52 -7.18
CA PHE A 166 -12.10 -4.81 -5.80
C PHE A 166 -12.78 -3.85 -4.82
N GLU A 167 -13.67 -4.36 -3.98
CA GLU A 167 -14.42 -3.59 -2.97
C GLU A 167 -13.50 -2.85 -1.98
N GLY A 168 -12.35 -3.45 -1.66
CA GLY A 168 -11.33 -2.82 -0.82
C GLY A 168 -10.71 -1.55 -1.43
N ASP A 169 -10.87 -1.33 -2.74
CA ASP A 169 -10.41 -0.10 -3.37
C ASP A 169 -11.34 1.08 -3.13
N PHE A 170 -12.65 0.86 -3.24
CA PHE A 170 -13.66 1.86 -2.89
C PHE A 170 -13.52 2.28 -1.42
N THR A 171 -13.48 1.31 -0.50
CA THR A 171 -13.44 1.58 0.95
C THR A 171 -12.26 2.48 1.35
N ASP A 172 -11.06 2.19 0.83
CA ASP A 172 -9.86 2.97 1.15
C ASP A 172 -9.91 4.38 0.55
N LEU A 173 -10.41 4.52 -0.69
CA LEU A 173 -10.52 5.80 -1.39
C LEU A 173 -11.61 6.69 -0.78
N PHE A 174 -12.76 6.09 -0.46
CA PHE A 174 -13.84 6.75 0.28
C PHE A 174 -13.32 7.29 1.61
N PHE A 175 -12.65 6.44 2.41
CA PHE A 175 -12.07 6.84 3.69
C PHE A 175 -11.17 8.08 3.58
N VAL A 176 -10.22 8.12 2.64
CA VAL A 176 -9.31 9.27 2.54
C VAL A 176 -9.97 10.52 1.96
N CYS A 177 -11.01 10.38 1.15
CA CYS A 177 -11.77 11.52 0.64
C CYS A 177 -12.62 12.18 1.73
N THR A 178 -13.25 11.37 2.59
CA THR A 178 -14.14 11.87 3.66
C THR A 178 -13.41 12.22 4.96
N HIS A 179 -12.18 11.72 5.15
CA HIS A 179 -11.41 12.01 6.36
C HIS A 179 -10.96 13.47 6.42
N ALA A 180 -11.29 14.17 7.52
CA ALA A 180 -11.05 15.61 7.71
C ALA A 180 -9.60 16.06 7.42
N THR A 181 -8.61 15.25 7.81
CA THR A 181 -7.18 15.56 7.57
C THR A 181 -6.71 15.21 6.16
N TYR A 182 -7.32 14.23 5.50
CA TYR A 182 -6.79 13.65 4.25
C TYR A 182 -7.49 14.19 3.01
N GLY A 183 -8.77 14.56 3.08
CA GLY A 183 -9.52 15.09 1.93
C GLY A 183 -8.82 16.28 1.26
N GLY A 184 -8.25 17.20 2.05
CA GLY A 184 -7.45 18.31 1.52
C GLY A 184 -6.16 17.85 0.80
N ARG A 185 -5.50 16.79 1.27
CA ARG A 185 -4.33 16.19 0.60
C ARG A 185 -4.72 15.46 -0.68
N VAL A 186 -5.90 14.83 -0.73
CA VAL A 186 -6.45 14.25 -1.95
C VAL A 186 -6.75 15.34 -2.97
N ARG A 187 -7.38 16.44 -2.54
CA ARG A 187 -7.68 17.59 -3.41
C ARG A 187 -6.43 18.14 -4.09
N GLN A 188 -5.29 18.19 -3.40
CA GLN A 188 -4.02 18.66 -3.99
C GLN A 188 -3.54 17.84 -5.19
N ILE A 189 -3.89 16.55 -5.26
CA ILE A 189 -3.50 15.66 -6.36
C ILE A 189 -4.66 15.30 -7.29
N ALA A 190 -5.85 15.87 -7.11
CA ALA A 190 -7.04 15.48 -7.86
C ALA A 190 -6.87 15.64 -9.38
N ASP A 191 -6.12 16.65 -9.82
CA ASP A 191 -5.87 16.92 -11.25
C ASP A 191 -4.96 15.87 -11.90
N ASP A 192 -4.17 15.15 -11.10
CA ASP A 192 -3.35 14.02 -11.57
C ASP A 192 -4.16 12.73 -11.76
N ILE A 193 -5.42 12.71 -11.29
CA ILE A 193 -6.29 11.54 -11.36
C ILE A 193 -7.23 11.71 -12.58
N PRO A 194 -7.30 10.72 -13.49
CA PRO A 194 -8.19 10.77 -14.64
C PRO A 194 -9.63 11.10 -14.24
N ILE A 195 -10.25 12.07 -14.91
CA ILE A 195 -11.58 12.58 -14.55
C ILE A 195 -12.62 11.46 -14.45
N GLY A 196 -12.66 10.53 -15.41
CA GLY A 196 -13.61 9.41 -15.39
C GLY A 196 -13.44 8.46 -14.20
N LYS A 197 -12.23 8.35 -13.61
CA LYS A 197 -12.05 7.58 -12.37
C LYS A 197 -12.55 8.33 -11.13
N ARG A 198 -12.43 9.65 -11.13
CA ARG A 198 -12.98 10.51 -10.07
C ARG A 198 -14.50 10.47 -10.09
N GLU A 199 -15.10 10.60 -11.27
CA GLU A 199 -16.54 10.52 -11.48
C GLU A 199 -17.09 9.14 -11.09
N ALA A 200 -16.42 8.05 -11.47
CA ALA A 200 -16.82 6.70 -11.07
C ALA A 200 -16.82 6.51 -9.54
N LEU A 201 -15.82 7.03 -8.83
CA LEU A 201 -15.79 6.98 -7.36
C LEU A 201 -16.91 7.81 -6.75
N LEU A 202 -17.21 8.97 -7.33
CA LEU A 202 -18.31 9.81 -6.88
C LEU A 202 -19.67 9.14 -7.11
N GLU A 203 -19.89 8.52 -8.27
CA GLU A 203 -21.11 7.77 -8.57
C GLU A 203 -21.32 6.62 -7.56
N GLU A 204 -20.28 5.81 -7.32
CA GLU A 204 -20.33 4.74 -6.31
C GLU A 204 -20.55 5.30 -4.88
N THR A 205 -20.05 6.52 -4.60
CA THR A 205 -20.31 7.21 -3.32
C THR A 205 -21.76 7.64 -3.21
N ILE A 206 -22.36 8.21 -4.25
CA ILE A 206 -23.77 8.65 -4.24
C ILE A 206 -24.70 7.46 -4.00
N ASP A 207 -24.40 6.32 -4.63
CA ASP A 207 -25.20 5.11 -4.49
C ASP A 207 -25.13 4.49 -3.09
N ASN A 208 -23.94 4.49 -2.46
CA ASN A 208 -23.71 3.78 -1.19
C ASN A 208 -23.72 4.70 0.05
N HIS A 209 -23.35 5.97 -0.10
CA HIS A 209 -23.07 6.94 0.95
C HIS A 209 -23.50 8.37 0.54
N PRO A 210 -24.79 8.62 0.26
CA PRO A 210 -25.24 9.91 -0.29
C PRO A 210 -24.98 11.12 0.63
N ASN A 211 -24.89 10.91 1.94
CA ASN A 211 -24.59 11.98 2.89
C ASN A 211 -23.13 12.47 2.84
N ASP A 212 -22.24 11.71 2.20
CA ASP A 212 -20.82 12.00 2.09
C ASP A 212 -20.44 12.54 0.69
N GLU A 213 -21.43 12.77 -0.17
CA GLU A 213 -21.25 13.25 -1.55
C GLU A 213 -20.40 14.53 -1.59
N ASP A 214 -20.76 15.54 -0.79
CA ASP A 214 -20.07 16.85 -0.79
C ASP A 214 -18.60 16.72 -0.39
N ALA A 215 -18.28 15.85 0.57
CA ALA A 215 -16.91 15.62 1.01
C ALA A 215 -16.08 14.97 -0.11
N VAL A 216 -16.66 14.01 -0.83
CA VAL A 216 -15.99 13.35 -1.96
C VAL A 216 -15.86 14.30 -3.15
N ARG A 217 -16.90 15.10 -3.48
CA ARG A 217 -16.81 16.16 -4.51
C ARG A 217 -15.69 17.14 -4.21
N TYR A 218 -15.60 17.60 -2.97
CA TYR A 218 -14.54 18.49 -2.51
C TYR A 218 -13.16 17.83 -2.63
N ALA A 219 -13.00 16.59 -2.17
CA ALA A 219 -11.72 15.89 -2.26
C ALA A 219 -11.27 15.67 -3.72
N LEU A 220 -12.21 15.47 -4.65
CA LEU A 220 -11.93 15.15 -6.05
C LEU A 220 -11.98 16.34 -7.01
N LYS A 221 -12.24 17.57 -6.52
CA LYS A 221 -12.48 18.76 -7.36
C LYS A 221 -13.60 18.55 -8.40
N LEU A 222 -14.71 17.95 -7.96
CA LEU A 222 -15.92 17.71 -8.77
C LEU A 222 -17.08 18.60 -8.32
N GLU A 223 -16.76 19.73 -7.68
CA GLU A 223 -17.76 20.75 -7.39
C GLU A 223 -18.29 21.28 -8.71
N GLU A 224 -19.61 21.42 -8.81
CA GLU A 224 -20.18 22.17 -9.92
C GLU A 224 -19.55 23.56 -9.85
N THR A 225 -18.77 23.93 -10.86
CA THR A 225 -18.47 25.34 -11.12
C THR A 225 -19.81 25.99 -11.38
N SER A 226 -20.46 26.40 -10.29
CA SER A 226 -21.67 27.21 -10.25
C SER A 226 -21.35 28.31 -11.23
N GLY A 227 -22.03 28.25 -12.37
CA GLY A 227 -21.60 28.96 -13.56
C GLY A 227 -21.16 30.34 -13.14
N SER A 228 -19.95 30.72 -13.52
CA SER A 228 -19.68 32.11 -13.81
C SER A 228 -20.79 32.49 -14.80
N GLU A 229 -21.93 32.95 -14.27
CA GLU A 229 -22.96 33.62 -15.00
C GLU A 229 -22.16 34.63 -15.79
N SER A 230 -22.02 34.35 -17.08
CA SER A 230 -21.38 35.29 -17.97
C SER A 230 -22.28 36.50 -17.83
N SER A 231 -21.83 37.48 -17.05
CA SER A 231 -22.42 38.79 -16.97
C SER A 231 -22.14 39.43 -18.33
N GLY A 232 -22.83 38.91 -19.34
CA GLY A 232 -23.02 39.50 -20.65
C GLY A 232 -23.87 40.73 -20.46
N SER A 233 -23.26 41.74 -19.84
CA SER A 233 -23.64 43.12 -19.99
C SER A 233 -23.77 43.38 -21.48
N GLY A 234 -24.98 43.72 -21.88
CA GLY A 234 -25.40 43.65 -23.27
C GLY A 234 -24.69 44.64 -24.19
N LYS A 235 -24.80 44.32 -25.48
CA LYS A 235 -25.10 45.32 -26.50
C LYS A 235 -25.98 44.65 -27.53
N GLY A 236 -27.26 45.04 -27.53
CA GLY A 236 -28.24 44.54 -28.47
C GLY A 236 -27.85 44.88 -29.91
N THR A 237 -28.03 43.90 -30.79
CA THR A 237 -28.20 44.14 -32.22
C THR A 237 -29.48 43.45 -32.69
N LYS A 238 -30.19 44.19 -33.53
CA LYS A 238 -31.57 44.02 -33.93
C LYS A 238 -31.81 42.75 -34.74
N ARG A 239 -33.03 42.25 -34.57
CA ARG A 239 -33.75 41.25 -35.37
C ARG A 239 -33.55 41.41 -36.88
N SER A 240 -33.46 40.27 -37.58
CA SER A 240 -34.05 40.06 -38.91
C SER A 240 -34.72 38.68 -38.96
N PRO A 241 -35.93 38.55 -39.53
CA PRO A 241 -36.60 37.26 -39.69
C PRO A 241 -36.25 36.64 -41.06
N GLY A 242 -35.89 35.37 -41.07
CA GLY A 242 -35.65 34.61 -42.30
C GLY A 242 -35.99 33.15 -42.06
N GLY A 243 -37.12 32.71 -42.62
CA GLY A 243 -37.62 31.35 -42.50
C GLY A 243 -36.77 30.32 -43.26
N GLY A 244 -36.99 29.06 -42.90
CA GLY A 244 -36.41 27.92 -43.58
C GLY A 244 -37.01 26.63 -43.03
N ALA A 245 -37.95 26.08 -43.80
CA ALA A 245 -38.61 24.81 -43.56
C ALA A 245 -37.73 23.63 -44.01
N GLY A 246 -37.94 22.46 -43.40
CA GLY A 246 -37.40 21.15 -43.81
C GLY A 246 -36.78 20.43 -42.61
N GLY A 247 -37.15 19.21 -42.22
CA GLY A 247 -37.88 18.15 -42.91
C GLY A 247 -37.11 16.85 -42.72
N GLY A 248 -37.74 15.83 -42.14
CA GLY A 248 -37.24 14.45 -42.00
C GLY A 248 -36.37 14.24 -40.76
N GLY A 249 -36.46 13.16 -39.99
CA GLY A 249 -37.08 11.86 -40.21
C GLY A 249 -36.17 10.80 -39.55
N GLY A 250 -36.76 9.78 -38.94
CA GLY A 250 -36.03 8.56 -38.56
C GLY A 250 -35.96 8.28 -37.07
N GLY A 251 -36.99 7.58 -36.56
CA GLY A 251 -36.95 6.93 -35.26
C GLY A 251 -36.09 5.67 -35.29
N GLY A 252 -35.33 5.45 -34.23
CA GLY A 252 -34.58 4.24 -33.96
C GLY A 252 -34.72 3.88 -32.48
N GLY A 253 -35.73 3.07 -32.16
CA GLY A 253 -35.95 2.51 -30.83
C GLY A 253 -35.04 1.32 -30.60
N GLY A 254 -34.05 1.49 -29.71
CA GLY A 254 -33.25 0.41 -29.16
C GLY A 254 -33.56 0.23 -27.67
N ASN A 255 -34.42 -0.74 -27.35
CA ASN A 255 -34.67 -1.18 -25.99
C ASN A 255 -33.42 -1.87 -25.44
N GLY A 256 -32.65 -1.16 -24.61
CA GLY A 256 -31.61 -1.74 -23.76
C GLY A 256 -32.22 -2.25 -22.47
N THR A 257 -32.31 -3.58 -22.35
CA THR A 257 -32.71 -4.29 -21.14
C THR A 257 -31.70 -4.02 -20.02
N LYS A 258 -32.05 -3.19 -19.03
CA LYS A 258 -31.31 -3.11 -17.77
C LYS A 258 -31.55 -4.40 -16.98
N THR A 259 -30.50 -5.21 -16.82
CA THR A 259 -30.52 -6.39 -15.94
C THR A 259 -30.32 -5.90 -14.51
N THR A 260 -31.41 -5.67 -13.79
CA THR A 260 -31.40 -5.41 -12.34
C THR A 260 -31.00 -6.71 -11.63
N LYS A 261 -29.75 -6.82 -11.17
CA LYS A 261 -29.35 -7.85 -10.21
C LYS A 261 -29.81 -7.42 -8.83
N THR A 262 -30.99 -7.87 -8.44
CA THR A 262 -31.47 -7.81 -7.06
C THR A 262 -30.64 -8.78 -6.22
N ALA A 263 -29.70 -8.28 -5.44
CA ALA A 263 -29.03 -9.06 -4.40
C ALA A 263 -29.96 -9.19 -3.20
N THR A 264 -30.62 -10.33 -3.07
CA THR A 264 -31.36 -10.70 -1.86
C THR A 264 -30.36 -11.01 -0.75
N ALA A 265 -30.16 -10.07 0.17
CA ALA A 265 -29.40 -10.28 1.39
C ALA A 265 -30.14 -11.31 2.28
N THR A 266 -29.64 -12.55 2.28
CA THR A 266 -30.04 -13.56 3.26
C THR A 266 -29.14 -13.43 4.47
N SER A 267 -29.65 -12.85 5.54
CA SER A 267 -29.02 -12.84 6.86
C SER A 267 -28.89 -14.28 7.37
N ARG A 268 -27.68 -14.83 7.41
CA ARG A 268 -27.38 -16.07 8.14
C ARG A 268 -26.72 -15.76 9.46
N THR A 269 -27.50 -15.95 10.51
CA THR A 269 -27.07 -16.12 11.90
C THR A 269 -26.12 -17.31 12.00
N THR A 270 -24.88 -17.07 12.42
CA THR A 270 -23.89 -18.11 12.72
C THR A 270 -24.23 -18.73 14.08
N GLN A 271 -24.89 -19.89 14.07
CA GLN A 271 -24.87 -20.81 15.21
C GLN A 271 -23.71 -21.77 15.04
N GLN A 272 -22.87 -21.78 16.07
CA GLN A 272 -21.65 -22.54 16.23
C GLN A 272 -22.01 -23.97 16.63
N SER A 273 -21.70 -24.94 15.76
CA SER A 273 -21.80 -26.37 16.06
C SER A 273 -20.57 -27.08 15.52
N SER A 274 -19.75 -27.58 16.43
CA SER A 274 -18.59 -28.44 16.17
C SER A 274 -19.03 -29.81 15.63
N SER A 275 -18.46 -30.25 14.52
CA SER A 275 -18.38 -31.68 14.20
C SER A 275 -17.10 -32.02 13.44
N THR A 276 -16.32 -32.91 14.04
CA THR A 276 -15.16 -33.60 13.51
C THR A 276 -15.61 -34.53 12.38
N GLY A 277 -15.02 -34.39 11.19
CA GLY A 277 -15.31 -35.26 10.04
C GLY A 277 -14.08 -35.44 9.16
N SER A 278 -13.35 -36.54 9.37
CA SER A 278 -12.26 -37.01 8.51
C SER A 278 -12.77 -37.25 7.09
N ARG A 279 -12.14 -36.63 6.08
CA ARG A 279 -12.36 -36.93 4.67
C ARG A 279 -11.08 -37.48 4.05
N THR A 280 -11.15 -38.75 3.68
CA THR A 280 -10.21 -39.45 2.79
C THR A 280 -10.53 -39.03 1.35
N SER A 281 -9.59 -38.43 0.64
CA SER A 281 -9.71 -38.08 -0.78
C SER A 281 -8.92 -39.05 -1.65
N THR A 282 -9.61 -39.91 -2.38
CA THR A 282 -9.08 -40.69 -3.51
C THR A 282 -9.03 -39.81 -4.76
N THR A 283 -7.83 -39.63 -5.31
CA THR A 283 -7.59 -38.86 -6.54
C THR A 283 -7.31 -39.83 -7.69
N THR A 284 -8.19 -39.83 -8.70
CA THR A 284 -7.99 -40.53 -9.97
C THR A 284 -8.35 -39.56 -11.10
N GLY A 285 -7.42 -39.32 -12.03
CA GLY A 285 -7.61 -38.50 -13.23
C GLY A 285 -6.28 -37.94 -13.72
N SER A 286 -5.46 -38.74 -14.41
CA SER A 286 -5.45 -38.93 -15.88
C SER A 286 -4.77 -37.76 -16.60
N SER A 287 -3.46 -37.91 -16.81
CA SER A 287 -2.62 -36.99 -17.58
C SER A 287 -2.26 -37.64 -18.92
N THR A 288 -2.81 -37.13 -20.02
CA THR A 288 -2.35 -37.43 -21.38
C THR A 288 -1.21 -36.48 -21.75
N MET A 289 0.03 -36.99 -21.73
CA MET A 289 1.18 -36.31 -22.32
C MET A 289 1.26 -36.61 -23.81
N SER A 290 1.29 -35.57 -24.65
CA SER A 290 1.58 -35.68 -26.08
C SER A 290 3.06 -35.43 -26.32
N THR A 291 3.78 -36.50 -26.65
CA THR A 291 5.19 -36.47 -27.05
C THR A 291 5.29 -36.24 -28.56
N ALA A 292 5.89 -35.12 -28.97
CA ALA A 292 6.28 -34.91 -30.36
C ALA A 292 7.78 -35.17 -30.53
N SER A 293 8.11 -36.32 -31.11
CA SER A 293 9.46 -36.69 -31.53
C SER A 293 9.85 -35.91 -32.79
N ARG A 294 11.03 -35.29 -32.78
CA ARG A 294 11.70 -34.84 -34.01
C ARG A 294 13.15 -35.31 -34.00
N THR A 295 13.40 -36.34 -34.79
CA THR A 295 14.70 -36.90 -35.14
C THR A 295 15.40 -35.98 -36.15
N THR A 296 16.67 -35.65 -35.91
CA THR A 296 17.61 -35.32 -36.99
C THR A 296 19.00 -35.79 -36.56
N ALA A 297 19.55 -36.70 -37.36
CA ALA A 297 20.87 -37.27 -37.21
C ALA A 297 21.96 -36.27 -37.58
N GLY A 298 23.10 -36.34 -36.89
CA GLY A 298 24.31 -35.59 -37.23
C GLY A 298 25.51 -36.21 -36.51
N SER A 299 26.20 -37.11 -37.20
CA SER A 299 27.45 -37.74 -36.80
C SER A 299 28.57 -36.72 -36.58
N GLY A 300 29.38 -36.92 -35.55
CA GLY A 300 30.58 -36.13 -35.29
C GLY A 300 31.47 -36.77 -34.23
N VAL A 301 32.29 -37.74 -34.66
CA VAL A 301 33.40 -38.32 -33.89
C VAL A 301 34.44 -37.23 -33.62
N SER A 302 34.86 -37.03 -32.36
CA SER A 302 36.24 -36.66 -32.07
C SER A 302 36.60 -36.91 -30.60
N THR A 303 37.87 -37.25 -30.42
CA THR A 303 38.50 -37.99 -29.33
C THR A 303 38.83 -37.19 -28.07
N ARG A 304 38.78 -37.90 -26.93
CA ARG A 304 39.44 -37.63 -25.64
C ARG A 304 40.94 -37.28 -25.85
N PRO A 305 41.58 -36.47 -24.97
CA PRO A 305 42.25 -37.09 -23.83
C PRO A 305 42.11 -36.32 -22.50
N SER A 306 42.39 -37.06 -21.43
CA SER A 306 42.38 -36.70 -20.01
C SER A 306 43.68 -36.00 -19.58
N ALA A 307 43.60 -35.11 -18.57
CA ALA A 307 44.69 -34.76 -17.63
C ALA A 307 44.14 -33.79 -16.54
N THR A 308 44.02 -34.18 -15.27
CA THR A 308 44.97 -34.11 -14.12
C THR A 308 44.81 -32.87 -13.23
N SER A 309 44.35 -33.14 -12.00
CA SER A 309 44.62 -32.54 -10.66
C SER A 309 45.18 -31.13 -10.43
N SER A 310 44.75 -30.61 -9.26
CA SER A 310 45.37 -29.59 -8.38
C SER A 310 45.15 -28.13 -8.81
N SER A 311 44.79 -27.18 -7.94
CA SER A 311 45.32 -26.95 -6.60
C SER A 311 44.44 -25.96 -5.82
N SER A 312 44.46 -26.13 -4.51
CA SER A 312 44.00 -25.22 -3.46
C SER A 312 44.79 -23.91 -3.47
N ALA A 313 44.10 -22.76 -3.43
CA ALA A 313 44.71 -21.48 -3.09
C ALA A 313 43.87 -20.77 -2.01
N SER A 314 44.46 -20.75 -0.81
CA SER A 314 44.12 -19.90 0.32
C SER A 314 44.34 -18.43 -0.05
N LEU A 315 43.33 -17.58 0.17
CA LEU A 315 43.50 -16.13 0.15
C LEU A 315 43.14 -15.58 1.53
N THR A 316 44.19 -15.29 2.28
CA THR A 316 44.19 -14.53 3.52
C THR A 316 44.42 -13.05 3.21
N SER A 317 43.72 -12.21 3.97
CA SER A 317 44.11 -10.86 4.42
C SER A 317 44.24 -9.73 3.39
N GLY A 318 43.48 -8.66 3.63
CA GLY A 318 43.61 -7.40 2.92
C GLY A 318 42.71 -6.29 3.47
N MET A 319 42.75 -6.03 4.79
CA MET A 319 42.18 -4.81 5.36
C MET A 319 42.92 -3.59 4.78
N LYS A 320 42.28 -2.82 3.91
CA LYS A 320 42.69 -1.45 3.58
C LYS A 320 41.71 -0.46 4.20
N ARG A 321 42.17 0.15 5.29
CA ARG A 321 41.63 1.41 5.84
C ARG A 321 41.79 2.49 4.77
N LEU A 322 40.69 3.11 4.37
CA LEU A 322 40.72 4.36 3.62
C LEU A 322 40.63 5.52 4.62
N ALA A 323 41.64 6.38 4.51
CA ALA A 323 41.89 7.51 5.37
C ALA A 323 40.86 8.62 5.16
N VAL A 324 40.56 9.27 6.28
CA VAL A 324 39.89 10.55 6.43
C VAL A 324 40.71 11.61 5.70
N ALA A 325 40.06 12.34 4.77
CA ALA A 325 40.59 13.58 4.22
C ALA A 325 39.93 14.75 4.94
N ASP A 326 40.72 15.41 5.78
CA ASP A 326 40.49 16.75 6.29
C ASP A 326 40.39 17.75 5.13
N THR A 327 39.27 18.48 5.03
CA THR A 327 39.25 19.78 4.35
C THR A 327 38.80 20.86 5.33
N LYS A 328 39.75 21.76 5.53
CA LYS A 328 39.81 22.85 6.49
C LYS A 328 39.29 24.14 5.85
N THR A 329 38.41 24.81 6.58
CA THR A 329 38.08 26.27 6.59
C THR A 329 37.82 27.03 5.28
N ALA A 330 36.62 27.61 5.20
CA ALA A 330 36.47 29.04 4.95
C ALA A 330 35.18 29.56 5.62
N SER A 331 35.32 30.41 6.64
CA SER A 331 34.25 31.28 7.15
C SER A 331 34.11 32.51 6.26
N PRO A 332 32.91 33.13 6.22
CA PRO A 332 32.90 34.54 6.64
C PRO A 332 31.68 34.93 7.48
N SER A 333 32.00 35.59 8.59
CA SER A 333 31.50 36.92 9.00
C SER A 333 29.99 37.18 9.09
N SER A 334 29.50 37.06 10.32
CA SER A 334 28.65 38.01 11.06
C SER A 334 27.97 39.15 10.30
N ARG A 335 26.62 39.16 10.36
CA ARG A 335 25.87 40.41 10.43
C ARG A 335 24.71 40.28 11.42
N THR A 336 24.92 40.88 12.59
CA THR A 336 23.95 41.07 13.65
C THR A 336 23.05 42.25 13.32
N THR A 337 21.74 42.03 13.25
CA THR A 337 20.73 43.09 13.34
C THR A 337 19.66 42.66 14.34
N GLN A 338 19.75 43.23 15.55
CA GLN A 338 18.60 43.43 16.46
C GLN A 338 17.57 44.36 15.78
N PRO A 339 16.27 44.24 16.10
CA PRO A 339 15.74 45.18 17.10
C PRO A 339 14.63 44.66 18.03
N THR A 340 14.65 45.24 19.23
CA THR A 340 13.52 45.72 20.05
C THR A 340 12.48 44.73 20.58
N SER A 341 12.61 44.52 21.88
CA SER A 341 11.58 44.18 22.86
C SER A 341 10.33 45.05 22.75
N ARG A 342 9.15 44.41 22.81
CA ARG A 342 7.93 45.03 23.30
C ARG A 342 7.23 44.08 24.26
N SER A 343 7.28 44.46 25.52
CA SER A 343 6.56 43.90 26.65
C SER A 343 5.06 44.20 26.53
N SER A 344 4.23 43.18 26.62
CA SER A 344 2.83 43.33 27.03
C SER A 344 2.50 42.19 27.99
N ALA A 345 2.33 42.58 29.24
CA ALA A 345 1.79 41.75 30.31
C ALA A 345 0.37 41.30 29.95
N SER A 346 0.06 40.03 30.15
CA SER A 346 -1.32 39.58 30.29
C SER A 346 -1.46 38.73 31.55
N THR A 347 -2.49 39.11 32.28
CA THR A 347 -2.82 38.77 33.65
C THR A 347 -3.21 37.32 33.78
N ALA A 348 -2.69 36.66 34.82
CA ALA A 348 -3.14 35.36 35.29
C ALA A 348 -4.57 35.48 35.85
N THR A 349 -5.46 34.56 35.46
CA THR A 349 -6.63 34.22 36.27
C THR A 349 -6.77 32.70 36.25
N ALA A 350 -6.43 32.12 37.40
CA ALA A 350 -6.66 30.72 37.70
C ALA A 350 -8.15 30.53 38.03
N GLN A 351 -8.82 29.61 37.35
CA GLN A 351 -10.04 28.99 37.86
C GLN A 351 -9.83 27.47 37.93
N SER A 352 -9.77 27.03 39.18
CA SER A 352 -9.87 25.67 39.68
C SER A 352 -11.22 25.05 39.28
N SER A 353 -11.18 23.87 38.67
CA SER A 353 -12.34 22.99 38.57
C SER A 353 -11.97 21.60 39.08
N ALA A 354 -12.68 21.21 40.13
CA ALA A 354 -12.44 20.08 41.00
C ALA A 354 -12.56 18.71 40.32
N THR A 355 -11.63 17.84 40.70
CA THR A 355 -11.61 16.40 40.40
C THR A 355 -12.74 15.70 41.15
N LYS A 356 -13.68 15.09 40.42
CA LYS A 356 -14.75 14.26 40.99
C LYS A 356 -14.23 12.83 41.15
N THR A 357 -13.89 12.47 42.39
CA THR A 357 -13.51 11.11 42.80
C THR A 357 -14.73 10.19 42.75
N SER A 358 -14.78 9.27 41.79
CA SER A 358 -15.75 8.18 41.77
C SER A 358 -15.32 7.08 42.74
N ARG A 359 -16.12 6.87 43.78
CA ARG A 359 -15.91 5.87 44.83
C ARG A 359 -16.54 4.55 44.39
N THR A 360 -15.71 3.52 44.26
CA THR A 360 -16.07 2.12 44.03
C THR A 360 -16.88 1.57 45.21
N VAL A 361 -18.07 1.03 44.95
CA VAL A 361 -18.82 0.21 45.91
C VAL A 361 -18.63 -1.26 45.51
N VAL A 362 -17.82 -1.98 46.28
CA VAL A 362 -17.72 -3.44 46.21
C VAL A 362 -18.78 -4.02 47.14
N SER A 363 -19.82 -4.61 46.57
CA SER A 363 -20.80 -5.41 47.30
C SER A 363 -20.31 -6.86 47.37
N GLY A 364 -19.77 -7.26 48.52
CA GLY A 364 -19.53 -8.66 48.85
C GLY A 364 -20.86 -9.38 49.11
N LYS A 365 -21.07 -10.51 48.43
CA LYS A 365 -22.18 -11.43 48.70
C LYS A 365 -21.59 -12.75 49.17
N THR A 366 -21.79 -13.04 50.45
CA THR A 366 -21.48 -14.32 51.10
C THR A 366 -22.81 -15.02 51.40
N GLN A 367 -23.02 -16.21 50.86
CA GLN A 367 -23.97 -17.23 51.34
C GLN A 367 -23.26 -18.58 51.08
N ARG A 368 -22.76 -19.25 52.13
CA ARG A 368 -23.43 -20.30 52.94
C ARG A 368 -23.84 -21.51 52.13
#